data_AF-A0A4U0TQB3-F1
#
_entry.id   AF-A0A4U0TQB3-F1
#
_cell.length_a   1.000
_cell.length_b   1.000
_cell.length_c   1.000
_cell.angle_alpha   90.00
_cell.angle_beta   90.00
_cell.angle_gamma   90.00
#
_symmetry.space_group_name_H-M   'P 1'
#
loop_
_entity.id
_entity.type
_entity.pdbx_description
1 polymer ?
#
loop_
_entity_poly.entity_id
_entity_poly.type
_entity_poly.pdbx_seq_one_letter_code
_entity_poly.pdbx_strand_id
1 'polypeptide(L)'
;MSLTRPEQVHAGLSLEDPPEPPPAAVTAPLSGPIEEYTVVHTGKPRGKPKKTIVEDQDEPLIDHTVALAKNSKKTKRLLKQQQKRQQKASSRVRNFLELPAELLQEILGHLLPTDVFRISQLNHATNDFIRQNEVAIAKDIMDRRYWVLRKCLPLPVPFHEVDETSKAALLNPSWQEKMNINRKPYQHIKPTDPQNVCSCPSCLLAWNNLNVVLDFSFFQWHLNHREPIPMIPRGTTPEWNVELIEAHARVIDKAMRSPLSYAAVLQTHLNSTTGTLLRQVRFPPKKQPIHRHNKLVAPLPAKTVHPIRLYHVTEKDAVEEDDKFLERDGKPSYEFPFHRDNYYSLLAYVPNRKWSKEEQRWMYYAQGSHERDLTWVRERFTPVDPPKSVEEDLSVRHLSQGWLTV
;
A
#
# COMPACT_ATOMS: atom_id res chain seq x y z
N MET A 1 2.41 33.71 -29.55
CA MET A 1 2.70 34.26 -30.89
C MET A 1 2.98 33.09 -31.83
N SER A 2 2.24 33.04 -32.94
CA SER A 2 2.44 32.28 -34.20
C SER A 2 2.46 30.73 -34.12
N LEU A 3 1.35 30.01 -34.36
CA LEU A 3 0.65 29.65 -35.62
C LEU A 3 1.53 28.93 -36.66
N THR A 4 1.29 27.63 -36.92
CA THR A 4 0.54 27.10 -38.10
C THR A 4 0.43 25.55 -38.09
N ARG A 5 -0.61 25.04 -38.77
CA ARG A 5 -1.25 23.70 -38.83
C ARG A 5 -0.85 22.99 -40.17
N PRO A 6 -1.61 21.99 -40.70
CA PRO A 6 -1.80 20.54 -40.44
C PRO A 6 -1.28 19.64 -41.61
N GLU A 7 -1.52 18.31 -41.57
CA GLU A 7 -1.83 17.34 -42.67
C GLU A 7 -1.37 15.92 -42.25
N GLN A 8 -1.93 14.77 -42.64
CA GLN A 8 -3.12 14.35 -43.39
C GLN A 8 -3.35 12.85 -43.05
N VAL A 9 -4.48 12.32 -43.53
CA VAL A 9 -5.10 11.00 -43.31
C VAL A 9 -4.45 9.91 -44.17
N HIS A 10 -4.39 8.67 -43.68
CA HIS A 10 -4.55 7.49 -44.55
C HIS A 10 -5.18 6.31 -43.82
N ALA A 11 -6.11 5.66 -44.53
CA ALA A 11 -7.01 4.61 -44.08
C ALA A 11 -6.44 3.21 -44.32
N GLY A 12 -6.96 2.26 -43.53
CA GLY A 12 -7.37 0.93 -43.99
C GLY A 12 -6.29 -0.14 -44.08
N LEU A 13 -6.39 -1.15 -43.21
CA LEU A 13 -6.09 -2.55 -43.52
C LEU A 13 -6.84 -3.44 -42.51
N SER A 14 -7.58 -4.41 -43.05
CA SER A 14 -8.46 -5.35 -42.37
C SER A 14 -7.83 -6.73 -42.25
N LEU A 15 -8.32 -7.47 -41.24
CA LEU A 15 -8.35 -8.94 -41.08
C LEU A 15 -7.03 -9.72 -41.11
N GLU A 16 -6.63 -10.25 -39.95
CA GLU A 16 -6.27 -11.67 -39.75
C GLU A 16 -6.53 -12.07 -38.27
N ASP A 17 -7.51 -12.96 -38.01
CA ASP A 17 -7.54 -13.88 -36.84
C ASP A 17 -6.59 -15.08 -37.14
N PRO A 18 -6.26 -16.08 -36.27
CA PRO A 18 -6.71 -16.45 -34.90
C PRO A 18 -5.44 -16.80 -34.00
N PRO A 19 -5.38 -17.65 -32.92
CA PRO A 19 -6.31 -18.69 -32.44
C PRO A 19 -6.62 -18.80 -30.93
N GLU A 20 -7.65 -19.61 -30.69
CA GLU A 20 -8.26 -20.04 -29.43
C GLU A 20 -7.27 -20.53 -28.34
N PRO A 21 -7.58 -20.25 -27.06
CA PRO A 21 -6.89 -20.87 -25.93
C PRO A 21 -7.46 -22.26 -25.57
N PRO A 22 -6.61 -23.21 -25.14
CA PRO A 22 -7.05 -24.54 -24.74
C PRO A 22 -7.77 -24.56 -23.37
N PRO A 23 -8.60 -25.59 -23.11
CA PRO A 23 -9.59 -25.58 -22.04
C PRO A 23 -9.02 -25.84 -20.64
N ALA A 24 -9.77 -25.34 -19.66
CA ALA A 24 -9.54 -25.38 -18.22
C ALA A 24 -9.37 -26.81 -17.66
N ALA A 25 -8.29 -27.02 -16.92
CA ALA A 25 -8.07 -28.22 -16.12
C ALA A 25 -8.70 -28.06 -14.73
N VAL A 26 -9.63 -28.96 -14.45
CA VAL A 26 -10.36 -29.16 -13.20
C VAL A 26 -9.40 -29.57 -12.08
N THR A 27 -9.44 -28.86 -10.96
CA THR A 27 -8.80 -29.25 -9.69
C THR A 27 -9.86 -29.61 -8.66
N ALA A 28 -9.79 -30.84 -8.14
CA ALA A 28 -9.89 -31.23 -6.72
C ALA A 28 -10.05 -32.78 -6.64
N PRO A 29 -10.00 -33.39 -5.45
CA PRO A 29 -8.79 -33.82 -4.73
C PRO A 29 -8.81 -35.35 -4.48
N LEU A 30 -7.77 -35.94 -3.87
CA LEU A 30 -7.87 -36.97 -2.80
C LEU A 30 -6.51 -37.62 -2.44
N SER A 31 -6.28 -37.61 -1.14
CA SER A 31 -5.55 -38.53 -0.25
C SER A 31 -5.09 -39.92 -0.75
N GLY A 32 -3.77 -40.20 -0.54
CA GLY A 32 -3.01 -41.44 -0.21
C GLY A 32 -3.49 -42.86 -0.59
N PRO A 33 -2.79 -43.95 -0.16
CA PRO A 33 -1.36 -44.16 0.14
C PRO A 33 -0.71 -45.35 -0.64
N ILE A 34 0.63 -45.40 -0.64
CA ILE A 34 1.56 -46.57 -0.68
C ILE A 34 1.34 -47.71 -1.71
N GLU A 35 2.36 -47.96 -2.56
CA GLU A 35 2.85 -49.30 -3.01
C GLU A 35 4.19 -49.07 -3.77
N GLU A 36 5.34 -49.48 -3.23
CA GLU A 36 5.94 -50.83 -3.32
C GLU A 36 6.37 -51.20 -4.75
N TYR A 37 7.67 -51.07 -5.05
CA TYR A 37 8.29 -51.82 -6.14
C TYR A 37 9.54 -52.54 -5.64
N THR A 38 9.47 -53.86 -5.82
CA THR A 38 10.48 -54.87 -5.54
C THR A 38 11.53 -54.87 -6.67
N VAL A 39 12.82 -54.84 -6.32
CA VAL A 39 13.89 -55.34 -7.20
C VAL A 39 14.62 -56.46 -6.47
N VAL A 40 14.55 -57.63 -7.10
CA VAL A 40 15.01 -58.93 -6.63
C VAL A 40 16.54 -58.99 -6.46
N HIS A 41 16.97 -59.55 -5.34
CA HIS A 41 18.35 -59.90 -5.01
C HIS A 41 18.82 -61.20 -5.66
N THR A 42 20.11 -61.28 -6.04
CA THR A 42 20.84 -62.56 -6.10
C THR A 42 22.27 -62.39 -5.58
N GLY A 43 22.63 -63.14 -4.52
CA GLY A 43 24.04 -63.51 -4.30
C GLY A 43 24.67 -63.36 -2.90
N LYS A 44 24.10 -64.03 -1.88
CA LYS A 44 24.69 -64.57 -0.61
C LYS A 44 26.01 -63.98 -0.05
N PRO A 45 26.02 -63.51 1.21
CA PRO A 45 27.17 -63.60 2.11
C PRO A 45 27.09 -64.85 3.02
N ARG A 46 28.21 -65.57 3.14
CA ARG A 46 28.46 -66.62 4.15
C ARG A 46 28.73 -65.96 5.51
N GLY A 47 28.11 -66.50 6.56
CA GLY A 47 28.03 -65.86 7.87
C GLY A 47 29.03 -66.31 8.93
N LYS A 48 28.71 -65.84 10.15
CA LYS A 48 29.02 -66.27 11.54
C LYS A 48 29.52 -65.07 12.39
N PRO A 49 29.39 -65.10 13.73
CA PRO A 49 28.24 -65.48 14.54
C PRO A 49 27.93 -64.44 15.65
N LYS A 50 26.85 -64.70 16.41
CA LYS A 50 26.33 -63.95 17.57
C LYS A 50 27.42 -63.40 18.52
N LYS A 51 27.28 -62.11 18.86
CA LYS A 51 28.00 -61.43 19.95
C LYS A 51 27.41 -61.86 21.30
N THR A 52 28.19 -62.56 22.09
CA THR A 52 27.99 -62.72 23.53
C THR A 52 28.36 -61.40 24.20
N ILE A 53 27.48 -60.89 25.06
CA ILE A 53 27.72 -59.70 25.88
C ILE A 53 28.69 -60.12 26.98
N VAL A 54 29.88 -59.52 26.96
CA VAL A 54 30.80 -59.45 28.09
C VAL A 54 31.01 -57.96 28.33
N GLU A 55 30.62 -57.50 29.52
CA GLU A 55 31.03 -56.21 30.05
C GLU A 55 32.55 -56.20 30.13
N ASP A 56 33.19 -55.29 29.40
CA ASP A 56 34.58 -54.93 29.65
C ASP A 56 34.68 -53.41 29.67
N GLN A 57 35.32 -52.94 30.72
CA GLN A 57 35.50 -51.54 31.04
C GLN A 57 36.55 -50.95 30.11
N ASP A 58 36.13 -50.27 29.05
CA ASP A 58 37.05 -49.45 28.25
C ASP A 58 36.45 -48.06 28.05
N GLU A 59 37.18 -47.07 28.57
CA GLU A 59 36.98 -45.64 28.34
C GLU A 59 36.78 -45.33 26.85
N PRO A 60 36.00 -44.27 26.50
CA PRO A 60 35.91 -43.84 25.12
C PRO A 60 37.30 -43.39 24.64
N LEU A 61 37.92 -44.17 23.74
CA LEU A 61 39.17 -43.83 23.10
C LEU A 61 39.01 -42.54 22.28
N ILE A 62 39.37 -41.41 22.89
CA ILE A 62 39.41 -40.11 22.23
C ILE A 62 40.57 -40.16 21.22
N ASP A 63 40.25 -39.97 19.94
CA ASP A 63 41.24 -39.90 18.88
C ASP A 63 42.07 -38.61 19.04
N HIS A 64 43.21 -38.72 19.72
CA HIS A 64 44.19 -37.66 19.90
C HIS A 64 45.11 -37.47 18.68
N THR A 65 44.82 -38.10 17.53
CA THR A 65 45.68 -37.96 16.36
C THR A 65 45.55 -36.57 15.75
N VAL A 66 46.62 -35.78 15.83
CA VAL A 66 46.75 -34.53 15.08
C VAL A 66 46.61 -34.86 13.60
N ALA A 67 45.66 -34.21 12.92
CA ALA A 67 45.38 -34.45 11.50
C ALA A 67 46.68 -34.39 10.67
N LEU A 68 47.14 -35.56 10.21
CA LEU A 68 48.36 -35.68 9.41
C LEU A 68 48.24 -34.81 8.16
N ALA A 69 49.15 -33.83 8.01
CA ALA A 69 49.21 -32.98 6.85
C ALA A 69 49.51 -33.83 5.59
N LYS A 70 48.46 -34.19 4.85
CA LYS A 70 48.55 -35.00 3.63
C LYS A 70 49.24 -34.20 2.52
N ASN A 71 50.56 -34.21 2.53
CA ASN A 71 51.45 -33.50 1.61
C ASN A 71 51.67 -34.22 0.25
N SER A 72 50.80 -35.14 -0.13
CA SER A 72 50.95 -35.85 -1.40
C SER A 72 50.78 -34.91 -2.61
N LYS A 73 51.52 -35.15 -3.70
CA LYS A 73 51.35 -34.41 -4.97
C LYS A 73 49.90 -34.49 -5.49
N LYS A 74 49.20 -35.61 -5.24
CA LYS A 74 47.81 -35.84 -5.66
C LYS A 74 46.82 -34.96 -4.88
N THR A 75 46.99 -34.86 -3.55
CA THR A 75 46.17 -33.97 -2.69
C THR A 75 46.44 -32.50 -2.98
N LYS A 76 47.69 -32.09 -3.22
CA LYS A 76 48.01 -30.71 -3.67
C LYS A 76 47.38 -30.38 -5.02
N ARG A 77 47.36 -31.33 -5.97
CA ARG A 77 46.67 -31.14 -7.27
C ARG A 77 45.15 -31.02 -7.12
N LEU A 78 44.54 -31.87 -6.30
CA LEU A 78 43.10 -31.81 -6.00
C LEU A 78 42.71 -30.51 -5.30
N LEU A 79 43.45 -30.08 -4.27
CA LEU A 79 43.27 -28.78 -3.61
C LEU A 79 43.43 -27.61 -4.59
N LYS A 80 44.45 -27.64 -5.46
CA LYS A 80 44.67 -26.59 -6.47
C LYS A 80 43.58 -26.58 -7.54
N GLN A 81 43.01 -27.74 -7.88
CA GLN A 81 41.88 -27.85 -8.81
C GLN A 81 40.56 -27.40 -8.16
N GLN A 82 40.37 -27.71 -6.87
CA GLN A 82 39.23 -27.26 -6.08
C GLN A 82 39.29 -25.74 -5.85
N GLN A 83 40.46 -25.19 -5.52
CA GLN A 83 40.70 -23.74 -5.45
C GLN A 83 40.49 -23.06 -6.81
N LYS A 84 40.96 -23.64 -7.92
CA LYS A 84 40.67 -23.11 -9.27
C LYS A 84 39.19 -23.19 -9.62
N ARG A 85 38.47 -24.23 -9.18
CA ARG A 85 37.01 -24.34 -9.36
C ARG A 85 36.28 -23.32 -8.49
N GLN A 86 36.70 -23.10 -7.25
CA GLN A 86 36.14 -22.08 -6.35
C GLN A 86 36.43 -20.65 -6.84
N GLN A 87 37.63 -20.38 -7.37
CA GLN A 87 37.97 -19.09 -8.00
C GLN A 87 37.22 -18.85 -9.32
N LYS A 88 36.85 -19.91 -10.05
CA LYS A 88 35.97 -19.82 -11.22
C LYS A 88 34.49 -19.75 -10.86
N ALA A 89 34.11 -20.26 -9.69
CA ALA A 89 32.75 -20.31 -9.19
C ALA A 89 32.38 -19.09 -8.32
N SER A 90 33.34 -18.26 -7.87
CA SER A 90 33.00 -16.94 -7.36
C SER A 90 32.48 -16.12 -8.53
N SER A 91 31.17 -15.88 -8.57
CA SER A 91 30.56 -14.96 -9.52
C SER A 91 31.33 -13.65 -9.46
N ARG A 92 32.02 -13.31 -10.55
CA ARG A 92 32.85 -12.11 -10.61
C ARG A 92 31.93 -10.92 -10.88
N VAL A 93 31.01 -10.64 -9.95
CA VAL A 93 30.15 -9.47 -9.95
C VAL A 93 31.04 -8.27 -9.72
N ARG A 94 31.15 -7.41 -10.73
CA ARG A 94 32.00 -6.21 -10.74
C ARG A 94 31.22 -4.95 -10.40
N ASN A 95 29.92 -4.95 -10.66
CA ASN A 95 29.05 -3.82 -10.41
C ASN A 95 27.68 -4.29 -9.88
N PHE A 96 26.94 -3.36 -9.30
CA PHE A 96 25.62 -3.63 -8.71
C PHE A 96 24.66 -4.27 -9.73
N LEU A 97 24.59 -3.75 -10.95
CA LEU A 97 23.66 -4.21 -12.00
C LEU A 97 24.01 -5.59 -12.59
N GLU A 98 25.18 -6.14 -12.30
CA GLU A 98 25.55 -7.52 -12.65
C GLU A 98 24.96 -8.56 -11.68
N LEU A 99 24.33 -8.12 -10.59
CA LEU A 99 23.59 -9.01 -9.70
C LEU A 99 22.34 -9.57 -10.41
N PRO A 100 21.96 -10.83 -10.11
CA PRO A 100 20.65 -11.36 -10.49
C PRO A 100 19.51 -10.42 -10.10
N ALA A 101 18.49 -10.32 -10.96
CA ALA A 101 17.35 -9.42 -10.76
C ALA A 101 16.68 -9.60 -9.39
N GLU A 102 16.57 -10.85 -8.90
CA GLU A 102 16.02 -11.16 -7.58
C GLU A 102 16.80 -10.51 -6.43
N LEU A 103 18.14 -10.52 -6.51
CA LEU A 103 18.99 -9.91 -5.49
C LEU A 103 18.95 -8.38 -5.58
N LEU A 104 18.87 -7.83 -6.80
CA LEU A 104 18.66 -6.40 -6.99
C LEU A 104 17.33 -5.94 -6.39
N GLN A 105 16.25 -6.66 -6.68
CA GLN A 105 14.93 -6.37 -6.14
C GLN A 105 14.93 -6.48 -4.61
N GLU A 106 15.50 -7.54 -4.05
CA GLU A 106 15.57 -7.72 -2.59
C GLU A 106 16.32 -6.56 -1.92
N ILE A 107 17.49 -6.17 -2.45
CA ILE A 107 18.27 -5.04 -1.93
C ILE A 107 17.44 -3.74 -2.01
N LEU A 108 16.80 -3.46 -3.14
CA LEU A 108 15.96 -2.27 -3.30
C LEU A 108 14.73 -2.31 -2.38
N GLY A 109 14.19 -3.50 -2.11
CA GLY A 109 13.09 -3.73 -1.17
C GLY A 109 13.43 -3.38 0.29
N HIS A 110 14.71 -3.33 0.64
CA HIS A 110 15.17 -2.90 1.97
C HIS A 110 15.32 -1.39 2.11
N LEU A 111 15.33 -0.64 1.00
CA LEU A 111 15.54 0.80 1.00
C LEU A 111 14.23 1.56 1.28
N LEU A 112 14.38 2.84 1.64
CA LEU A 112 13.25 3.76 1.68
C LEU A 112 12.81 4.13 0.25
N PRO A 113 11.52 4.40 0.01
CA PRO A 113 11.04 4.90 -1.28
C PRO A 113 11.83 6.10 -1.79
N THR A 114 12.15 7.07 -0.92
CA THR A 114 12.99 8.23 -1.28
C THR A 114 14.37 7.85 -1.79
N ASP A 115 14.99 6.81 -1.23
CA ASP A 115 16.32 6.36 -1.64
C ASP A 115 16.26 5.60 -2.95
N VAL A 116 15.21 4.80 -3.18
CA VAL A 116 14.96 4.18 -4.49
C VAL A 116 14.80 5.26 -5.57
N PHE A 117 14.09 6.35 -5.29
CA PHE A 117 14.00 7.50 -6.22
C PHE A 117 15.33 8.22 -6.45
N ARG A 118 16.22 8.28 -5.45
CA ARG A 118 17.57 8.83 -5.65
C ARG A 118 18.43 7.90 -6.50
N ILE A 119 18.35 6.59 -6.24
CA ILE A 119 19.09 5.56 -6.98
C ILE A 119 18.64 5.50 -8.45
N SER A 120 17.35 5.67 -8.73
CA SER A 120 16.84 5.70 -10.11
C SER A 120 17.33 6.91 -10.92
N GLN A 121 17.89 7.94 -10.27
CA GLN A 121 18.48 9.09 -10.93
C GLN A 121 19.97 8.93 -11.24
N LEU A 122 20.62 7.85 -10.77
CA LEU A 122 22.06 7.67 -10.95
C LEU A 122 22.46 7.40 -12.40
N ASN A 123 21.71 6.56 -13.12
CA ASN A 123 21.91 6.27 -14.54
C ASN A 123 20.66 5.64 -15.17
N HIS A 124 20.61 5.59 -16.51
CA HIS A 124 19.49 5.04 -17.26
C HIS A 124 19.21 3.56 -16.95
N ALA A 125 20.24 2.72 -16.86
CA ALA A 125 20.06 1.29 -16.64
C ALA A 125 19.40 0.99 -15.28
N THR A 126 19.82 1.70 -14.23
CA THR A 126 19.18 1.61 -12.90
C THR A 126 17.75 2.13 -12.91
N ASN A 127 17.49 3.24 -13.64
CA ASN A 127 16.15 3.79 -13.80
C ASN A 127 15.22 2.79 -14.48
N ASP A 128 15.66 2.23 -15.60
CA ASP A 128 14.90 1.26 -16.40
C ASP A 128 14.61 0.00 -15.58
N PHE A 129 15.60 -0.52 -14.84
CA PHE A 129 15.42 -1.65 -13.95
C PHE A 129 14.36 -1.38 -12.87
N ILE A 130 14.44 -0.22 -12.20
CA ILE A 130 13.48 0.15 -11.14
C ILE A 130 12.07 0.33 -11.72
N ARG A 131 11.94 0.94 -12.91
CA ARG A 131 10.63 1.12 -13.58
C ARG A 131 10.01 -0.21 -13.99
N GLN A 132 10.80 -1.12 -14.53
CA GLN A 132 10.30 -2.44 -14.95
C GLN A 132 9.86 -3.31 -13.77
N ASN A 133 10.50 -3.15 -12.61
CA ASN A 133 10.25 -3.95 -11.41
C ASN A 133 9.53 -3.15 -10.30
N GLU A 134 8.92 -2.02 -10.65
CA GLU A 134 8.41 -1.05 -9.67
C GLU A 134 7.39 -1.68 -8.71
N VAL A 135 6.47 -2.47 -9.25
CA VAL A 135 5.40 -3.14 -8.49
C VAL A 135 5.99 -4.06 -7.42
N ALA A 136 6.97 -4.88 -7.79
CA ALA A 136 7.58 -5.85 -6.91
C ALA A 136 8.43 -5.16 -5.82
N ILE A 137 9.27 -4.19 -6.21
CA ILE A 137 10.07 -3.39 -5.27
C ILE A 137 9.16 -2.66 -4.28
N ALA A 138 8.14 -1.94 -4.77
CA ALA A 138 7.24 -1.19 -3.90
C ALA A 138 6.45 -2.09 -2.96
N LYS A 139 6.01 -3.27 -3.44
CA LYS A 139 5.35 -4.27 -2.60
C LYS A 139 6.26 -4.73 -1.47
N ASP A 140 7.51 -5.08 -1.76
CA ASP A 140 8.48 -5.52 -0.75
C ASP A 140 8.73 -4.42 0.29
N ILE A 141 8.90 -3.16 -0.14
CA ILE A 141 9.04 -2.02 0.78
C ILE A 141 7.81 -1.88 1.68
N MET A 142 6.61 -1.88 1.09
CA MET A 142 5.36 -1.71 1.84
C MET A 142 5.07 -2.87 2.80
N ASP A 143 5.37 -4.11 2.40
CA ASP A 143 5.24 -5.29 3.26
C ASP A 143 6.22 -5.23 4.45
N ARG A 144 7.43 -4.72 4.22
CA ARG A 144 8.48 -4.64 5.25
C ARG A 144 8.34 -3.46 6.19
N ARG A 145 7.82 -2.31 5.71
CA ARG A 145 7.89 -1.03 6.46
C ARG A 145 6.55 -0.36 6.72
N TYR A 146 5.55 -0.58 5.87
CA TYR A 146 4.31 0.22 5.84
C TYR A 146 3.05 -0.65 5.87
N TRP A 147 3.11 -1.81 6.53
CA TRP A 147 2.05 -2.81 6.44
C TRP A 147 0.79 -2.43 7.22
N VAL A 148 0.91 -1.54 8.21
CA VAL A 148 -0.23 -0.97 8.95
C VAL A 148 -0.83 0.18 8.14
N LEU A 149 0.00 1.15 7.75
CA LEU A 149 -0.42 2.35 7.05
C LEU A 149 -1.09 2.04 5.72
N ARG A 150 -0.58 1.06 4.96
CA ARG A 150 -1.20 0.67 3.69
C ARG A 150 -2.63 0.13 3.84
N LYS A 151 -2.97 -0.45 4.99
CA LYS A 151 -4.34 -0.94 5.30
C LYS A 151 -5.26 0.20 5.72
N CYS A 152 -4.67 1.28 6.23
CA CYS A 152 -5.41 2.45 6.74
C CYS A 152 -5.68 3.48 5.65
N LEU A 153 -4.78 3.58 4.66
CA LEU A 153 -4.78 4.62 3.63
C LEU A 153 -4.88 4.00 2.23
N PRO A 154 -5.98 3.30 1.89
CA PRO A 154 -6.14 2.72 0.56
C PRO A 154 -6.05 3.81 -0.53
N LEU A 155 -5.60 3.44 -1.72
CA LEU A 155 -5.67 4.32 -2.89
C LEU A 155 -7.11 4.40 -3.40
N PRO A 156 -7.57 5.56 -3.87
CA PRO A 156 -8.79 5.64 -4.67
C PRO A 156 -8.58 4.93 -6.01
N VAL A 157 -9.66 4.37 -6.56
CA VAL A 157 -9.63 3.64 -7.82
C VAL A 157 -9.77 4.63 -8.98
N PRO A 158 -8.91 4.56 -10.02
CA PRO A 158 -9.07 5.33 -11.24
C PRO A 158 -10.42 5.06 -11.91
N PHE A 159 -11.09 6.09 -12.42
CA PHE A 159 -12.44 5.92 -12.98
C PHE A 159 -12.48 4.96 -14.18
N HIS A 160 -11.40 4.90 -14.97
CA HIS A 160 -11.32 4.01 -16.13
C HIS A 160 -11.30 2.51 -15.75
N GLU A 161 -10.84 2.16 -14.55
CA GLU A 161 -10.80 0.78 -14.04
C GLU A 161 -12.15 0.29 -13.48
N VAL A 162 -13.13 1.19 -13.31
CA VAL A 162 -14.47 0.86 -12.83
C VAL A 162 -15.29 0.19 -13.94
N ASP A 163 -16.15 -0.78 -13.59
CA ASP A 163 -17.03 -1.43 -14.56
C ASP A 163 -18.08 -0.47 -15.15
N GLU A 164 -18.55 -0.72 -16.38
CA GLU A 164 -19.45 0.18 -17.10
C GLU A 164 -20.79 0.40 -16.40
N THR A 165 -21.32 -0.61 -15.71
CA THR A 165 -22.59 -0.47 -14.98
C THR A 165 -22.44 0.48 -13.79
N SER A 166 -21.35 0.34 -13.05
CA SER A 166 -20.99 1.26 -11.98
C SER A 166 -20.67 2.66 -12.51
N LYS A 167 -19.97 2.79 -13.65
CA LYS A 167 -19.67 4.09 -14.26
C LYS A 167 -20.93 4.88 -14.58
N ALA A 168 -21.93 4.25 -15.21
CA ALA A 168 -23.21 4.88 -15.52
C ALA A 168 -23.92 5.37 -14.25
N ALA A 169 -23.98 4.54 -13.21
CA ALA A 169 -24.60 4.90 -11.93
C ALA A 169 -23.82 6.01 -11.20
N LEU A 170 -22.49 5.99 -11.27
CA LEU A 170 -21.62 7.01 -10.68
C LEU A 170 -21.70 8.34 -11.44
N LEU A 171 -22.01 8.37 -12.73
CA LEU A 171 -22.19 9.64 -13.46
C LEU A 171 -23.62 10.19 -13.37
N ASN A 172 -24.53 9.46 -12.73
CA ASN A 172 -25.90 9.91 -12.53
C ASN A 172 -25.95 11.27 -11.80
N PRO A 173 -26.68 12.28 -12.31
CA PRO A 173 -26.77 13.60 -11.68
C PRO A 173 -27.23 13.56 -10.21
N SER A 174 -28.20 12.69 -9.88
CA SER A 174 -28.68 12.54 -8.50
C SER A 174 -27.62 11.96 -7.56
N TRP A 175 -26.72 11.13 -8.08
CA TRP A 175 -25.57 10.66 -7.32
C TRP A 175 -24.54 11.79 -7.13
N GLN A 176 -24.22 12.51 -8.20
CA GLN A 176 -23.28 13.63 -8.16
C GLN A 176 -23.71 14.71 -7.16
N GLU A 177 -25.01 15.01 -7.11
CA GLU A 177 -25.58 15.92 -6.13
C GLU A 177 -25.42 15.42 -4.70
N LYS A 178 -25.70 14.14 -4.43
CA LYS A 178 -25.48 13.53 -3.09
C LYS A 178 -24.01 13.57 -2.67
N MET A 179 -23.09 13.40 -3.62
CA MET A 179 -21.66 13.46 -3.33
C MET A 179 -21.14 14.86 -3.06
N ASN A 180 -21.89 15.92 -3.33
CA ASN A 180 -21.50 17.29 -2.95
C ASN A 180 -21.28 17.45 -1.44
N ILE A 181 -21.92 16.62 -0.60
CA ILE A 181 -21.70 16.62 0.86
C ILE A 181 -20.27 16.18 1.20
N ASN A 182 -19.73 15.20 0.47
CA ASN A 182 -18.38 14.66 0.66
C ASN A 182 -17.32 15.42 -0.13
N ARG A 183 -17.76 16.25 -1.10
CA ARG A 183 -16.96 17.26 -1.82
C ARG A 183 -17.08 18.66 -1.24
N LYS A 184 -17.65 18.80 -0.04
CA LYS A 184 -17.69 20.11 0.65
C LYS A 184 -16.31 20.75 0.55
N PRO A 185 -16.22 22.06 0.26
CA PRO A 185 -14.96 22.71 -0.04
C PRO A 185 -14.10 22.79 1.22
N TYR A 186 -13.42 21.69 1.52
CA TYR A 186 -12.33 21.68 2.47
C TYR A 186 -11.27 22.63 1.91
N GLN A 187 -10.85 23.60 2.72
CA GLN A 187 -9.82 24.54 2.28
C GLN A 187 -8.49 23.85 1.94
N HIS A 188 -8.27 22.64 2.45
CA HIS A 188 -7.01 21.91 2.35
C HIS A 188 -7.07 20.68 1.44
N ILE A 189 -8.17 20.49 0.68
CA ILE A 189 -8.35 19.32 -0.20
C ILE A 189 -8.91 19.79 -1.54
N LYS A 190 -8.24 19.40 -2.63
CA LYS A 190 -8.78 19.57 -3.97
C LYS A 190 -9.91 18.57 -4.19
N PRO A 191 -11.12 19.00 -4.62
CA PRO A 191 -12.18 18.08 -5.00
C PRO A 191 -11.74 17.13 -6.13
N THR A 192 -12.20 15.89 -6.09
CA THR A 192 -11.96 14.92 -7.17
C THR A 192 -12.77 15.26 -8.42
N ASP A 193 -12.18 14.98 -9.58
CA ASP A 193 -12.90 14.94 -10.83
C ASP A 193 -13.56 13.56 -11.02
N PRO A 194 -14.91 13.46 -11.07
CA PRO A 194 -15.61 12.19 -11.24
C PRO A 194 -15.32 11.49 -12.56
N GLN A 195 -14.73 12.16 -13.56
CA GLN A 195 -14.33 11.53 -14.82
C GLN A 195 -12.97 10.84 -14.73
N ASN A 196 -12.16 11.19 -13.72
CA ASN A 196 -10.79 10.69 -13.57
C ASN A 196 -10.66 9.72 -12.39
N VAL A 197 -11.40 9.94 -11.31
CA VAL A 197 -11.35 9.13 -10.09
C VAL A 197 -12.74 8.61 -9.75
N CYS A 198 -12.84 7.36 -9.33
CA CYS A 198 -14.10 6.79 -8.85
C CYS A 198 -14.71 7.68 -7.75
N SER A 199 -15.99 8.01 -7.92
CA SER A 199 -16.70 8.89 -6.99
C SER A 199 -17.51 8.15 -5.92
N CYS A 200 -17.29 6.84 -5.74
CA CYS A 200 -17.91 6.10 -4.64
C CYS A 200 -17.43 6.61 -3.26
N PRO A 201 -18.20 6.46 -2.17
CA PRO A 201 -17.83 6.98 -0.85
C PRO A 201 -16.44 6.55 -0.38
N SER A 202 -16.07 5.28 -0.57
CA SER A 202 -14.75 4.75 -0.24
C SER A 202 -13.62 5.47 -0.97
N CYS A 203 -13.76 5.70 -2.29
CA CYS A 203 -12.73 6.39 -3.07
C CYS A 203 -12.65 7.88 -2.74
N LEU A 204 -13.78 8.54 -2.45
CA LEU A 204 -13.78 9.92 -1.97
C LEU A 204 -13.08 10.05 -0.61
N LEU A 205 -13.35 9.13 0.32
CA LEU A 205 -12.67 9.10 1.62
C LEU A 205 -11.18 8.79 1.47
N ALA A 206 -10.80 7.83 0.62
CA ALA A 206 -9.40 7.53 0.30
C ALA A 206 -8.66 8.77 -0.22
N TRP A 207 -9.25 9.47 -1.20
CA TRP A 207 -8.70 10.72 -1.74
C TRP A 207 -8.53 11.79 -0.66
N ASN A 208 -9.57 12.02 0.14
CA ASN A 208 -9.54 13.02 1.20
C ASN A 208 -8.46 12.68 2.25
N ASN A 209 -8.38 11.42 2.68
CA ASN A 209 -7.40 10.96 3.65
C ASN A 209 -5.96 11.16 3.15
N LEU A 210 -5.69 10.84 1.87
CA LEU A 210 -4.36 11.04 1.27
C LEU A 210 -4.00 12.53 1.14
N ASN A 211 -4.96 13.39 0.82
CA ASN A 211 -4.72 14.85 0.82
C ASN A 211 -4.40 15.35 2.23
N VAL A 212 -5.14 14.88 3.24
CA VAL A 212 -4.86 15.21 4.65
C VAL A 212 -3.47 14.77 5.05
N VAL A 213 -3.04 13.57 4.67
CA VAL A 213 -1.68 13.08 4.92
C VAL A 213 -0.62 14.04 4.37
N LEU A 214 -0.78 14.49 3.13
CA LEU A 214 0.16 15.40 2.49
C LEU A 214 0.12 16.80 3.12
N ASP A 215 -1.06 17.35 3.39
CA ASP A 215 -1.21 18.67 4.04
C ASP A 215 -0.64 18.65 5.47
N PHE A 216 -0.89 17.58 6.21
CA PHE A 216 -0.31 17.36 7.54
C PHE A 216 1.22 17.33 7.48
N SER A 217 1.80 16.69 6.45
CA SER A 217 3.24 16.66 6.24
C SER A 217 3.84 18.01 5.85
N PHE A 218 3.13 18.79 5.04
CA PHE A 218 3.54 20.15 4.67
C PHE A 218 3.66 21.05 5.91
N PHE A 219 2.71 20.93 6.84
CA PHE A 219 2.72 21.70 8.09
C PHE A 219 3.49 21.04 9.24
N GLN A 220 4.27 19.99 8.98
CA GLN A 220 4.96 19.24 10.03
C GLN A 220 5.88 20.13 10.89
N TRP A 221 6.49 21.16 10.29
CA TRP A 221 7.30 22.13 11.03
C TRP A 221 6.49 22.83 12.14
N HIS A 222 5.33 23.40 11.78
CA HIS A 222 4.44 24.07 12.74
C HIS A 222 3.95 23.11 13.82
N LEU A 223 3.62 21.87 13.46
CA LEU A 223 3.18 20.83 14.40
C LEU A 223 4.28 20.43 15.39
N ASN A 224 5.52 20.31 14.92
CA ASN A 224 6.68 20.01 15.75
C ASN A 224 6.98 21.15 16.74
N HIS A 225 6.92 22.40 16.27
CA HIS A 225 7.29 23.59 17.06
C HIS A 225 6.14 24.22 17.84
N ARG A 226 4.90 23.74 17.64
CA ARG A 226 3.67 24.31 18.21
C ARG A 226 3.42 25.75 17.80
N GLU A 227 3.91 26.12 16.62
CA GLU A 227 3.60 27.39 15.97
C GLU A 227 2.24 27.27 15.29
N PRO A 228 1.37 28.29 15.31
CA PRO A 228 0.07 28.25 14.63
C PRO A 228 0.18 28.08 13.11
N ILE A 229 -0.64 27.21 12.53
CA ILE A 229 -0.78 27.03 11.09
C ILE A 229 -1.54 28.25 10.54
N PRO A 230 -1.12 28.80 9.39
CA PRO A 230 -1.82 29.90 8.74
C PRO A 230 -3.30 29.59 8.50
N MET A 231 -4.18 30.39 9.11
CA MET A 231 -5.62 30.31 8.89
C MET A 231 -6.00 31.07 7.62
N ILE A 232 -6.84 30.45 6.78
CA ILE A 232 -7.40 31.10 5.59
C ILE A 232 -8.70 31.81 6.00
N PRO A 233 -8.80 33.14 5.80
CA PRO A 233 -10.03 33.88 6.06
C PRO A 233 -11.24 33.27 5.33
N ARG A 234 -12.41 33.35 5.95
CA ARG A 234 -13.65 32.85 5.31
C ARG A 234 -13.90 33.62 4.01
N GLY A 235 -14.28 32.88 2.96
CA GLY A 235 -14.60 33.44 1.65
C GLY A 235 -13.37 33.81 0.80
N THR A 236 -12.14 33.58 1.28
CA THR A 236 -10.94 33.80 0.48
C THR A 236 -10.33 32.48 0.02
N THR A 237 -9.59 32.54 -1.09
CA THR A 237 -8.87 31.40 -1.65
C THR A 237 -7.48 31.89 -2.05
N PRO A 238 -6.53 31.94 -1.11
CA PRO A 238 -5.22 32.51 -1.38
C PRO A 238 -4.45 31.61 -2.35
N GLU A 239 -3.64 32.23 -3.22
CA GLU A 239 -2.90 31.57 -4.30
C GLU A 239 -2.02 30.42 -3.79
N TRP A 240 -1.27 30.65 -2.71
CA TRP A 240 -0.43 29.60 -2.08
C TRP A 240 -1.22 28.35 -1.72
N ASN A 241 -2.50 28.49 -1.34
CA ASN A 241 -3.32 27.35 -0.95
C ASN A 241 -3.85 26.60 -2.15
N VAL A 242 -4.19 27.32 -3.23
CA VAL A 242 -4.57 26.71 -4.51
C VAL A 242 -3.40 25.89 -5.03
N GLU A 243 -2.19 26.47 -5.07
CA GLU A 243 -0.99 25.78 -5.50
C GLU A 243 -0.68 24.55 -4.65
N LEU A 244 -0.86 24.65 -3.33
CA LEU A 244 -0.63 23.56 -2.38
C LEU A 244 -1.59 22.38 -2.61
N ILE A 245 -2.91 22.62 -2.68
CA ILE A 245 -3.88 21.54 -2.89
C ILE A 245 -3.76 20.94 -4.31
N GLU A 246 -3.36 21.75 -5.29
CA GLU A 246 -3.04 21.29 -6.65
C GLU A 246 -1.81 20.36 -6.63
N ALA A 247 -0.78 20.71 -5.86
CA ALA A 247 0.42 19.89 -5.70
C ALA A 247 0.10 18.57 -4.99
N HIS A 248 -0.71 18.57 -3.94
CA HIS A 248 -1.15 17.35 -3.27
C HIS A 248 -1.92 16.42 -4.21
N ALA A 249 -2.88 16.97 -4.96
CA ALA A 249 -3.64 16.19 -5.94
C ALA A 249 -2.73 15.53 -6.98
N ARG A 250 -1.74 16.26 -7.52
CA ARG A 250 -0.75 15.68 -8.47
C ARG A 250 0.04 14.52 -7.88
N VAL A 251 0.41 14.60 -6.59
CA VAL A 251 1.12 13.51 -5.90
C VAL A 251 0.21 12.28 -5.76
N ILE A 252 -1.06 12.48 -5.43
CA ILE A 252 -2.03 11.38 -5.29
C ILE A 252 -2.33 10.75 -6.65
N ASP A 253 -2.54 11.56 -7.69
CA ASP A 253 -2.73 11.09 -9.07
C ASP A 253 -1.54 10.24 -9.54
N LYS A 254 -0.32 10.62 -9.13
CA LYS A 254 0.88 9.83 -9.40
C LYS A 254 0.89 8.55 -8.56
N ALA A 255 0.55 8.61 -7.28
CA ALA A 255 0.49 7.45 -6.39
C ALA A 255 -0.52 6.39 -6.86
N MET A 256 -1.64 6.80 -7.47
CA MET A 256 -2.61 5.89 -8.08
C MET A 256 -2.02 5.10 -9.26
N ARG A 257 -1.01 5.63 -9.95
CA ARG A 257 -0.39 5.02 -11.16
C ARG A 257 0.95 4.35 -10.87
N SER A 258 1.60 4.71 -9.77
CA SER A 258 2.97 4.34 -9.42
C SER A 258 2.98 3.82 -7.98
N PRO A 259 3.06 2.48 -7.78
CA PRO A 259 3.14 1.87 -6.46
C PRO A 259 4.29 2.39 -5.61
N LEU A 260 5.42 2.74 -6.23
CA LEU A 260 6.56 3.33 -5.52
C LEU A 260 6.25 4.76 -5.06
N SER A 261 5.50 5.54 -5.85
CA SER A 261 5.01 6.85 -5.43
C SER A 261 4.03 6.74 -4.27
N TYR A 262 3.16 5.74 -4.26
CA TYR A 262 2.30 5.46 -3.11
C TYR A 262 3.10 5.08 -1.86
N ALA A 263 4.11 4.20 -1.98
CA ALA A 263 5.00 3.88 -0.88
C ALA A 263 5.69 5.15 -0.31
N ALA A 264 6.07 6.10 -1.16
CA ALA A 264 6.62 7.38 -0.72
C ALA A 264 5.61 8.26 0.03
N VAL A 265 4.32 8.23 -0.33
CA VAL A 265 3.27 8.90 0.46
C VAL A 265 3.17 8.28 1.86
N LEU A 266 3.24 6.94 1.96
CA LEU A 266 3.25 6.24 3.25
C LEU A 266 4.49 6.60 4.08
N GLN A 267 5.67 6.67 3.45
CA GLN A 267 6.90 7.12 4.11
C GLN A 267 6.76 8.54 4.67
N THR A 268 6.26 9.48 3.86
CA THR A 268 5.99 10.85 4.29
C THR A 268 5.04 10.87 5.50
N HIS A 269 3.98 10.09 5.45
CA HIS A 269 3.02 10.02 6.55
C HIS A 269 3.61 9.45 7.84
N LEU A 270 4.40 8.38 7.72
CA LEU A 270 5.10 7.78 8.85
C LEU A 270 6.02 8.81 9.52
N ASN A 271 6.80 9.54 8.71
CA ASN A 271 7.71 10.57 9.20
C ASN A 271 6.95 11.68 9.96
N SER A 272 5.81 12.14 9.41
CA SER A 272 4.97 13.14 10.05
C SER A 272 4.33 12.65 11.34
N THR A 273 3.80 11.42 11.35
CA THR A 273 3.20 10.79 12.53
C THR A 273 4.24 10.62 13.62
N THR A 274 5.40 10.05 13.29
CA THR A 274 6.52 9.85 14.22
C THR A 274 7.05 11.18 14.76
N GLY A 275 7.21 12.19 13.91
CA GLY A 275 7.61 13.54 14.32
C GLY A 275 6.63 14.15 15.33
N THR A 276 5.33 14.04 15.07
CA THR A 276 4.27 14.57 15.92
C THR A 276 4.21 13.83 17.26
N LEU A 277 4.34 12.51 17.27
CA LEU A 277 4.33 11.71 18.49
C LEU A 277 5.58 11.93 19.36
N LEU A 278 6.74 12.13 18.72
CA LEU A 278 8.00 12.38 19.42
C LEU A 278 8.26 13.87 19.67
N ARG A 279 7.35 14.78 19.29
CA ARG A 279 7.57 16.23 19.41
C ARG A 279 7.89 16.68 20.82
N GLN A 280 7.29 16.05 21.82
CA GLN A 280 7.54 16.38 23.24
C GLN A 280 8.97 16.06 23.68
N VAL A 281 9.61 15.09 23.02
CA VAL A 281 10.98 14.66 23.29
C VAL A 281 11.97 15.45 22.41
N ARG A 282 11.69 15.55 21.10
CA ARG A 282 12.58 16.18 20.11
C ARG A 282 12.54 17.70 20.14
N PHE A 283 11.39 18.28 20.49
CA PHE A 283 11.14 19.72 20.51
C PHE A 283 10.53 20.12 21.86
N PRO A 284 11.30 20.02 22.96
CA PRO A 284 10.78 20.36 24.28
C PRO A 284 10.33 21.83 24.30
N PRO A 285 9.16 22.13 24.90
CA PRO A 285 8.68 23.51 24.95
C PRO A 285 9.71 24.37 25.67
N LYS A 286 10.28 25.34 24.96
CA LYS A 286 10.92 26.51 25.59
C LYS A 286 9.85 27.18 26.46
N LYS A 287 10.24 27.87 27.53
CA LYS A 287 9.39 28.50 28.59
C LYS A 287 8.32 29.49 28.08
N GLN A 288 7.49 29.09 27.13
CA GLN A 288 6.48 29.87 26.43
C GLN A 288 5.12 29.27 26.77
N PRO A 289 4.14 30.10 27.13
CA PRO A 289 2.79 29.64 27.42
C PRO A 289 2.15 29.10 26.14
N ILE A 290 1.62 27.88 26.24
CA ILE A 290 0.83 27.23 25.18
C ILE A 290 -0.32 28.16 24.76
N HIS A 291 -0.55 28.32 23.45
CA HIS A 291 -1.59 29.19 22.90
C HIS A 291 -2.94 28.98 23.60
N ARG A 292 -3.53 30.11 24.06
CA ARG A 292 -4.67 30.26 24.98
C ARG A 292 -5.99 29.56 24.59
N HIS A 293 -6.09 28.98 23.39
CA HIS A 293 -7.31 28.34 22.90
C HIS A 293 -7.39 26.83 23.19
N ASN A 294 -6.26 26.17 23.51
CA ASN A 294 -6.26 24.81 24.08
C ASN A 294 -6.21 24.88 25.62
N LYS A 295 -7.28 25.39 26.23
CA LYS A 295 -7.46 25.32 27.68
C LYS A 295 -7.74 23.86 28.08
N LEU A 296 -6.70 23.08 28.37
CA LEU A 296 -6.70 22.02 29.38
C LEU A 296 -5.31 21.38 29.61
N VAL A 297 -4.21 22.10 29.48
CA VAL A 297 -2.97 21.73 30.17
C VAL A 297 -2.26 23.03 30.56
N ALA A 298 -2.44 23.49 31.80
CA ALA A 298 -1.46 24.38 32.42
C ALA A 298 -0.07 23.76 32.25
N PRO A 299 1.04 24.53 32.22
CA PRO A 299 2.37 23.93 32.29
C PRO A 299 2.50 23.24 33.64
N LEU A 300 2.04 21.99 33.70
CA LEU A 300 2.26 21.10 34.82
C LEU A 300 3.77 21.02 34.97
N PRO A 301 4.30 21.12 36.20
CA PRO A 301 5.72 21.01 36.43
C PRO A 301 6.22 19.76 35.70
N ALA A 302 7.37 19.86 35.02
CA ALA A 302 7.94 18.83 34.15
C ALA A 302 8.11 17.43 34.81
N LYS A 303 7.79 17.31 36.11
CA LYS A 303 7.84 16.10 36.92
C LYS A 303 6.52 15.31 37.00
N THR A 304 5.37 15.83 36.55
CA THR A 304 4.07 15.16 36.79
C THR A 304 3.23 14.82 35.55
N VAL A 305 3.69 15.15 34.34
CA VAL A 305 3.05 14.66 33.11
C VAL A 305 3.94 13.58 32.54
N HIS A 306 3.61 12.31 32.80
CA HIS A 306 4.07 11.28 31.90
C HIS A 306 3.49 11.60 30.53
N PRO A 307 4.32 11.91 29.52
CA PRO A 307 3.82 12.17 28.19
C PRO A 307 3.03 10.93 27.77
N ILE A 308 1.73 11.06 27.55
CA ILE A 308 0.94 9.98 26.96
C ILE A 308 1.48 9.80 25.54
N ARG A 309 2.39 8.84 25.38
CA ARG A 309 2.95 8.46 24.09
C ARG A 309 1.99 7.48 23.47
N LEU A 310 1.12 7.98 22.60
CA LEU A 310 0.26 7.12 21.80
C LEU A 310 1.12 6.06 21.09
N TYR A 311 0.68 4.80 21.12
CA TYR A 311 1.40 3.65 20.59
C TYR A 311 2.76 3.37 21.25
N HIS A 312 3.03 3.94 22.43
CA HIS A 312 4.30 3.74 23.16
C HIS A 312 5.55 3.97 22.30
N VAL A 313 5.48 4.91 21.34
CA VAL A 313 6.58 5.13 20.39
C VAL A 313 7.85 5.63 21.08
N THR A 314 8.99 5.17 20.59
CA THR A 314 10.33 5.46 21.08
C THR A 314 11.20 6.07 19.98
N GLU A 315 12.37 6.60 20.34
CA GLU A 315 13.34 7.06 19.34
C GLU A 315 13.90 5.92 18.50
N LYS A 316 13.97 4.71 19.06
CA LYS A 316 14.37 3.51 18.33
C LYS A 316 13.38 3.19 17.20
N ASP A 317 12.08 3.23 17.49
CA ASP A 317 11.03 3.02 16.48
C ASP A 317 11.17 4.06 15.34
N ALA A 318 11.57 5.29 15.66
CA ALA A 318 11.78 6.32 14.67
C ALA A 318 13.04 6.14 13.80
N VAL A 319 14.03 5.38 14.29
CA VAL A 319 15.25 5.01 13.53
C VAL A 319 14.99 3.78 12.66
N GLU A 320 14.10 2.88 13.08
CA GLU A 320 13.71 1.70 12.30
C GLU A 320 12.96 2.09 11.00
N GLU A 321 12.32 3.26 10.99
CA GLU A 321 11.58 3.81 9.83
C GLU A 321 10.56 2.81 9.26
N ASP A 322 9.90 2.10 10.18
CA ASP A 322 8.75 1.23 9.92
C ASP A 322 7.54 1.65 10.79
N ASP A 323 6.38 1.12 10.44
CA ASP A 323 5.12 1.43 11.11
C ASP A 323 4.73 0.41 12.20
N LYS A 324 5.68 -0.43 12.64
CA LYS A 324 5.44 -1.51 13.61
C LYS A 324 4.83 -1.02 14.91
N PHE A 325 5.28 0.12 15.39
CA PHE A 325 4.78 0.67 16.65
C PHE A 325 3.28 0.96 16.58
N LEU A 326 2.71 1.22 15.40
CA LEU A 326 1.27 1.45 15.21
C LEU A 326 0.41 0.21 15.48
N GLU A 327 0.99 -0.99 15.59
CA GLU A 327 0.28 -2.21 15.99
C GLU A 327 0.00 -2.28 17.49
N ARG A 328 0.77 -1.53 18.29
CA ARG A 328 0.59 -1.45 19.74
C ARG A 328 -0.78 -0.86 20.06
N ASP A 329 -1.24 -1.11 21.27
CA ASP A 329 -2.51 -0.57 21.75
C ASP A 329 -2.47 0.97 21.74
N GLY A 330 -3.62 1.55 21.43
CA GLY A 330 -3.72 2.99 21.32
C GLY A 330 -5.14 3.46 21.07
N LYS A 331 -5.38 4.74 21.33
CA LYS A 331 -6.66 5.37 20.99
C LYS A 331 -6.83 5.38 19.46
N PRO A 332 -7.98 4.96 18.93
CA PRO A 332 -8.28 5.11 17.51
C PRO A 332 -8.27 6.58 17.08
N SER A 333 -7.78 6.85 15.87
CA SER A 333 -7.78 8.19 15.25
C SER A 333 -8.54 8.15 13.93
N TYR A 334 -9.87 8.13 14.04
CA TYR A 334 -10.79 8.17 12.89
C TYR A 334 -11.33 9.57 12.61
N GLU A 335 -11.04 10.56 13.47
CA GLU A 335 -11.60 11.90 13.32
C GLU A 335 -10.97 12.61 12.12
N PHE A 336 -11.78 12.86 11.12
CA PHE A 336 -11.38 13.58 9.92
C PHE A 336 -11.17 15.07 10.24
N PRO A 337 -10.00 15.66 9.95
CA PRO A 337 -9.77 17.06 10.26
C PRO A 337 -10.43 17.99 9.23
N PHE A 338 -11.61 18.51 9.55
CA PHE A 338 -12.34 19.45 8.68
C PHE A 338 -11.55 20.76 8.40
N HIS A 339 -10.72 21.19 9.36
CA HIS A 339 -9.87 22.38 9.26
C HIS A 339 -8.46 22.08 9.77
N ARG A 340 -7.47 22.85 9.30
CA ARG A 340 -6.07 22.74 9.73
C ARG A 340 -5.87 22.97 11.23
N ASP A 341 -6.74 23.74 11.86
CA ASP A 341 -6.72 23.96 13.31
C ASP A 341 -6.86 22.64 14.10
N ASN A 342 -7.54 21.64 13.53
CA ASN A 342 -7.70 20.33 14.14
C ASN A 342 -6.41 19.51 14.09
N TYR A 343 -5.38 19.92 13.34
CA TYR A 343 -4.12 19.18 13.28
C TYR A 343 -3.38 19.19 14.63
N TYR A 344 -3.57 20.22 15.47
CA TYR A 344 -2.94 20.26 16.80
C TYR A 344 -3.50 19.25 17.80
N SER A 345 -4.78 18.91 17.67
CA SER A 345 -5.42 17.88 18.49
C SER A 345 -5.13 16.47 17.98
N LEU A 346 -4.69 16.32 16.73
CA LEU A 346 -4.29 15.05 16.14
C LEU A 346 -2.81 14.74 16.44
N LEU A 347 -2.59 13.81 17.37
CA LEU A 347 -1.26 13.26 17.64
C LEU A 347 -0.77 12.29 16.55
N ALA A 348 -1.70 11.53 15.99
CA ALA A 348 -1.48 10.64 14.86
C ALA A 348 -2.79 10.51 14.09
N TYR A 349 -2.74 10.64 12.77
CA TYR A 349 -3.88 10.43 11.89
C TYR A 349 -3.76 9.08 11.21
N VAL A 350 -4.51 8.08 11.70
CA VAL A 350 -4.45 6.71 11.15
C VAL A 350 -5.89 6.21 10.97
N PRO A 351 -6.56 6.62 9.87
CA PRO A 351 -7.98 6.36 9.65
C PRO A 351 -8.26 4.89 9.33
N ASN A 352 -9.54 4.56 9.13
CA ASN A 352 -10.00 3.24 8.69
C ASN A 352 -9.62 2.06 9.61
N ARG A 353 -9.33 2.33 10.88
CA ARG A 353 -9.10 1.29 11.89
C ARG A 353 -9.67 1.63 13.26
N LYS A 354 -9.94 0.59 14.06
CA LYS A 354 -10.39 0.70 15.45
C LYS A 354 -9.78 -0.41 16.29
N TRP A 355 -9.40 -0.07 17.52
CA TRP A 355 -8.94 -1.04 18.51
C TRP A 355 -10.15 -1.80 19.06
N SER A 356 -10.16 -3.12 18.91
CA SER A 356 -11.12 -4.02 19.55
C SER A 356 -10.59 -4.44 20.92
N LYS A 357 -11.27 -4.04 22.00
CA LYS A 357 -10.92 -4.47 23.36
C LYS A 357 -11.24 -5.95 23.60
N GLU A 358 -12.22 -6.50 22.90
CA GLU A 358 -12.62 -7.90 23.04
C GLU A 358 -11.58 -8.82 22.40
N GLU A 359 -11.17 -8.48 21.18
CA GLU A 359 -10.23 -9.29 20.40
C GLU A 359 -8.76 -8.87 20.58
N GLN A 360 -8.50 -7.82 21.37
CA GLN A 360 -7.17 -7.24 21.62
C GLN A 360 -6.35 -7.00 20.33
N ARG A 361 -7.02 -6.52 19.28
CA ARG A 361 -6.42 -6.29 17.96
C ARG A 361 -7.01 -5.08 17.25
N TRP A 362 -6.27 -4.58 16.26
CA TRP A 362 -6.77 -3.58 15.32
C TRP A 362 -7.69 -4.21 14.27
N MET A 363 -8.90 -3.65 14.15
CA MET A 363 -9.85 -3.94 13.08
C MET A 363 -9.72 -2.90 11.98
N TYR A 364 -9.71 -3.34 10.73
CA TYR A 364 -9.55 -2.49 9.54
C TYR A 364 -10.82 -2.51 8.69
N TYR A 365 -11.25 -1.35 8.21
CA TYR A 365 -12.56 -1.18 7.54
C TYR A 365 -12.48 -0.86 6.05
N ALA A 366 -11.30 -0.43 5.57
CA ALA A 366 -11.09 -0.06 4.17
C ALA A 366 -11.15 -1.26 3.21
N GLN A 367 -10.85 -2.46 3.68
CA GLN A 367 -10.81 -3.63 2.81
C GLN A 367 -12.21 -4.00 2.33
N GLY A 368 -12.38 -4.15 1.01
CA GLY A 368 -13.65 -4.50 0.37
C GLY A 368 -14.75 -3.44 0.52
N SER A 369 -14.42 -2.21 0.93
CA SER A 369 -15.41 -1.13 1.03
C SER A 369 -15.79 -0.57 -0.34
N HIS A 370 -14.84 -0.53 -1.28
CA HIS A 370 -15.06 -0.06 -2.65
C HIS A 370 -16.15 -0.87 -3.37
N GLU A 371 -16.05 -2.20 -3.39
CA GLU A 371 -16.99 -3.08 -4.08
C GLU A 371 -18.40 -3.03 -3.46
N ARG A 372 -18.46 -2.93 -2.12
CA ARG A 372 -19.72 -2.76 -1.39
C ARG A 372 -20.39 -1.44 -1.74
N ASP A 373 -19.61 -0.37 -1.81
CA ASP A 373 -20.10 0.95 -2.17
C ASP A 373 -20.56 1.01 -3.63
N LEU A 374 -19.82 0.40 -4.56
CA LEU A 374 -20.25 0.31 -5.97
C LEU A 374 -21.56 -0.46 -6.10
N THR A 375 -21.72 -1.55 -5.36
CA THR A 375 -22.97 -2.31 -5.33
C THR A 375 -24.13 -1.46 -4.83
N TRP A 376 -23.92 -0.74 -3.72
CA TRP A 376 -24.91 0.17 -3.15
C TRP A 376 -25.32 1.30 -4.13
N VAL A 377 -24.36 1.82 -4.91
CA VAL A 377 -24.61 2.87 -5.91
C VAL A 377 -25.37 2.30 -7.11
N ARG A 378 -24.95 1.14 -7.64
CA ARG A 378 -25.65 0.49 -8.76
C ARG A 378 -27.11 0.20 -8.45
N GLU A 379 -27.40 -0.34 -7.27
CA GLU A 379 -28.77 -0.65 -6.84
C GLU A 379 -29.72 0.56 -6.84
N ARG A 380 -29.20 1.79 -6.72
CA ARG A 380 -30.02 3.00 -6.51
C ARG A 380 -29.97 4.00 -7.65
N PHE A 381 -28.93 3.98 -8.48
CA PHE A 381 -28.66 5.03 -9.46
C PHE A 381 -28.39 4.52 -10.87
N THR A 382 -28.43 3.20 -11.10
CA THR A 382 -28.42 2.67 -12.47
C THR A 382 -29.69 3.13 -13.19
N PRO A 383 -29.59 3.69 -14.40
CA PRO A 383 -30.77 4.01 -15.19
C PRO A 383 -31.60 2.75 -15.39
N VAL A 384 -32.85 2.78 -14.91
CA VAL A 384 -33.84 1.76 -15.26
C VAL A 384 -34.35 2.15 -16.64
N ASP A 385 -34.22 1.27 -17.64
CA ASP A 385 -34.91 1.47 -18.92
C ASP A 385 -36.39 1.71 -18.61
N PRO A 386 -36.99 2.81 -19.11
CA PRO A 386 -38.41 3.01 -18.89
C PRO A 386 -39.16 1.78 -19.40
N PRO A 387 -40.15 1.25 -18.66
CA PRO A 387 -40.95 0.14 -19.15
C PRO A 387 -41.49 0.56 -20.53
N LYS A 388 -41.19 -0.25 -21.55
CA LYS A 388 -41.74 -0.07 -22.89
C LYS A 388 -43.23 0.19 -22.73
N SER A 389 -43.68 1.39 -23.06
CA SER A 389 -45.08 1.74 -23.05
C SER A 389 -45.82 0.70 -23.88
N VAL A 390 -46.77 0.02 -23.25
CA VAL A 390 -47.74 -0.84 -23.94
C VAL A 390 -48.62 0.10 -24.77
N GLU A 391 -48.17 0.44 -25.97
CA GLU A 391 -49.02 0.94 -27.03
C GLU A 391 -49.76 -0.26 -27.63
N GLU A 392 -50.76 -0.76 -26.92
CA GLU A 392 -51.77 -1.68 -27.46
C GLU A 392 -52.98 -1.68 -26.53
N ASP A 393 -53.91 -0.75 -26.77
CA ASP A 393 -55.35 -1.03 -26.79
C ASP A 393 -56.16 0.27 -27.03
N LEU A 394 -56.07 0.77 -28.26
CA LEU A 394 -57.15 1.54 -28.87
C LEU A 394 -57.79 0.66 -29.94
N SER A 395 -58.60 -0.32 -29.54
CA SER A 395 -59.76 -0.69 -30.36
C SER A 395 -60.84 -1.39 -29.54
N VAL A 396 -62.08 -0.97 -29.79
CA VAL A 396 -63.34 -1.66 -29.47
C VAL A 396 -63.83 -1.54 -28.01
N ARG A 397 -64.60 -0.46 -27.77
CA ARG A 397 -66.04 -0.59 -27.46
C ARG A 397 -66.77 0.75 -27.64
N HIS A 398 -67.36 0.89 -28.81
CA HIS A 398 -68.54 1.70 -29.05
C HIS A 398 -69.68 1.27 -28.11
N LEU A 399 -70.28 2.20 -27.35
CA LEU A 399 -71.70 2.59 -27.51
C LEU A 399 -72.22 3.47 -26.35
N SER A 400 -72.63 4.67 -26.74
CA SER A 400 -73.92 5.30 -26.45
C SER A 400 -74.15 6.08 -25.15
N GLN A 401 -74.86 7.20 -25.36
CA GLN A 401 -75.57 8.09 -24.43
C GLN A 401 -74.68 9.12 -23.73
N GLY A 402 -74.84 10.43 -23.84
CA GLY A 402 -75.99 11.24 -24.23
C GLY A 402 -76.39 12.13 -23.04
N TRP A 403 -76.30 13.47 -23.23
CA TRP A 403 -76.99 14.54 -22.49
C TRP A 403 -76.53 14.91 -21.06
N LEU A 404 -75.87 16.08 -20.90
CA LEU A 404 -76.40 17.35 -20.33
C LEU A 404 -75.31 18.28 -19.78
N THR A 405 -75.44 19.56 -20.18
CA THR A 405 -75.00 20.85 -19.62
C THR A 405 -74.86 20.90 -18.08
N VAL A 406 -73.99 21.70 -17.43
CA VAL A 406 -73.57 23.11 -17.60
C VAL A 406 -72.11 23.26 -17.15
#